data_AF-A0A2M7FEC6-F1
#
_entry.id   AF-A0A2M7FEC6-F1
#
_cell.length_a   1.000
_cell.length_b   1.000
_cell.length_c   1.000
_cell.angle_alpha   90.00
_cell.angle_beta   90.00
_cell.angle_gamma   90.00
#
_symmetry.space_group_name_H-M   'P 1'
#
loop_
_entity.id
_entity.type
_entity.pdbx_description
1 polymer ?
#
loop_
_entity_poly.entity_id
_entity_poly.type
_entity_poly.pdbx_seq_one_letter_code
_entity_poly.pdbx_strand_id
1 'polypeptide(L)'
;VKKSDGTIGYGHPDMRRRWCTAALKSAPLRAYLKQYHAVTQYSGISASETIRTERNADGHYRSYPLVEWGMTGADNLRYCRDKGFDWGGLYDDFERASCFVCPLQSLSDLRALYTKYPDLWSKLKELDKKSYRRFKDKYTLAQLEQRLERERHMKGFFIKT
;
A
#
# COMPACT_ATOMS: atom_id res chain seq x y z
N VAL A 1 16.09 4.32 8.86
CA VAL A 1 15.66 5.56 9.55
C VAL A 1 16.26 5.56 10.94
N LYS A 2 17.16 6.50 11.24
CA LYS A 2 17.80 6.63 12.56
C LYS A 2 16.82 7.33 13.51
N LYS A 3 16.67 6.81 14.72
CA LYS A 3 15.85 7.42 15.77
C LYS A 3 16.67 8.48 16.52
N SER A 4 15.99 9.32 17.30
CA SER A 4 16.62 10.30 18.18
C SER A 4 17.52 9.66 19.25
N ASP A 5 17.18 8.43 19.67
CA ASP A 5 17.96 7.63 20.64
C ASP A 5 19.19 6.93 20.04
N GLY A 6 19.50 7.17 18.75
CA GLY A 6 20.63 6.56 18.06
C GLY A 6 20.37 5.16 17.49
N THR A 7 19.28 4.49 17.87
CA THR A 7 18.92 3.18 17.30
C THR A 7 18.44 3.31 15.85
N ILE A 8 18.55 2.22 15.08
CA ILE A 8 18.21 2.19 13.65
C ILE A 8 16.97 1.33 13.44
N GLY A 9 15.99 1.89 12.72
CA GLY A 9 14.81 1.16 12.25
C GLY A 9 13.67 1.10 13.27
N TYR A 10 12.44 1.05 12.75
CA TYR A 10 11.21 1.08 13.54
C TYR A 10 10.43 -0.24 13.49
N GLY A 11 11.03 -1.30 12.93
CA GLY A 11 10.34 -2.55 12.60
C GLY A 11 9.16 -2.34 11.63
N HIS A 12 8.22 -3.27 11.61
CA HIS A 12 7.00 -3.11 10.82
C HIS A 12 6.20 -1.87 11.25
N PRO A 13 5.68 -1.07 10.30
CA PRO A 13 4.79 0.05 10.62
C PRO A 13 3.42 -0.46 11.12
N ASP A 14 2.59 0.41 11.68
CA ASP A 14 1.17 0.11 11.90
C ASP A 14 0.34 1.38 11.72
N MET A 15 -0.98 1.30 11.94
CA MET A 15 -1.88 2.45 11.79
C MET A 15 -1.49 3.65 12.68
N ARG A 16 -0.89 3.40 13.84
CA ARG A 16 -0.49 4.44 14.82
C ARG A 16 0.94 4.93 14.59
N ARG A 17 1.79 4.12 13.96
CA ARG A 17 3.22 4.36 13.75
C ARG A 17 3.56 4.11 12.28
N ARG A 18 3.07 5.01 11.41
CA ARG A 18 3.33 5.04 9.97
C ARG A 18 4.64 5.75 9.64
N TRP A 19 5.74 5.28 10.22
CA TRP A 19 7.08 5.86 10.02
C TRP A 19 7.47 5.88 8.53
N CYS A 20 7.05 4.88 7.76
CA CYS A 20 7.32 4.81 6.32
C CYS A 20 6.63 5.94 5.56
N THR A 21 5.38 6.26 5.89
CA THR A 21 4.68 7.41 5.30
C THR A 21 5.37 8.72 5.70
N ALA A 22 5.65 8.92 6.98
CA ALA A 22 6.25 10.16 7.45
C ALA A 22 7.67 10.38 6.88
N ALA A 23 8.56 9.39 7.02
CA ALA A 23 9.98 9.53 6.71
C ALA A 23 10.30 9.28 5.23
N LEU A 24 9.59 8.40 4.53
CA LEU A 24 9.92 8.02 3.15
C LEU A 24 9.03 8.71 2.10
N LYS A 25 7.87 9.28 2.50
CA LYS A 25 6.95 9.92 1.56
C LYS A 25 6.75 11.41 1.90
N SER A 26 6.16 11.70 3.04
CA SER A 26 5.71 13.05 3.38
C SER A 26 6.84 14.03 3.70
N ALA A 27 7.89 13.61 4.41
CA ALA A 27 9.03 14.48 4.70
C ALA A 27 9.86 14.81 3.45
N PRO A 28 10.26 13.82 2.61
CA PRO A 28 10.96 14.12 1.36
C PRO A 28 10.15 15.00 0.41
N LEU A 29 8.85 14.72 0.24
CA LEU A 29 7.98 15.54 -0.60
C LEU A 29 7.90 16.99 -0.10
N ARG A 30 7.69 17.19 1.21
CA ARG A 30 7.65 18.56 1.79
C ARG A 30 8.99 19.29 1.63
N ALA A 31 10.11 18.60 1.81
CA ALA A 31 11.43 19.21 1.61
C ALA A 31 11.67 19.60 0.15
N TYR A 32 11.22 18.77 -0.80
CA TYR A 32 11.27 19.07 -2.22
C TYR A 32 10.39 20.27 -2.59
N LEU A 33 9.13 20.28 -2.15
CA LEU A 33 8.18 21.35 -2.46
C LEU A 33 8.56 22.73 -1.92
N LYS A 34 9.29 22.79 -0.80
CA LYS A 34 9.81 24.06 -0.24
C LYS A 34 10.75 24.82 -1.17
N GLN A 35 11.30 24.16 -2.19
CA GLN A 35 12.20 24.78 -3.16
C GLN A 35 11.44 25.60 -4.23
N TYR A 36 10.11 25.54 -4.23
CA TYR A 36 9.26 26.14 -5.26
C TYR A 36 8.24 27.08 -4.62
N HIS A 37 7.88 28.14 -5.35
CA HIS A 37 6.80 29.05 -4.99
C HIS A 37 5.52 28.66 -5.75
N ALA A 38 4.35 28.80 -5.10
CA ALA A 38 3.03 28.61 -5.72
C ALA A 38 2.84 27.27 -6.48
N VAL A 39 3.07 26.14 -5.80
CA VAL A 39 2.89 24.80 -6.39
C VAL A 39 1.45 24.30 -6.26
N THR A 40 0.86 23.87 -7.37
CA THR A 40 -0.37 23.05 -7.39
C THR A 40 -0.03 21.57 -7.41
N GLN A 41 -0.57 20.82 -6.45
CA GLN A 41 -0.44 19.36 -6.38
C GLN A 41 -1.69 18.68 -6.93
N TYR A 42 -1.57 18.01 -8.07
CA TYR A 42 -2.64 17.15 -8.60
C TYR A 42 -2.61 15.79 -7.93
N SER A 43 -3.72 15.39 -7.32
CA SER A 43 -3.83 14.10 -6.65
C SER A 43 -4.86 13.21 -7.33
N GLY A 44 -4.48 11.96 -7.62
CA GLY A 44 -5.36 10.95 -8.20
C GLY A 44 -6.35 10.33 -7.21
N ILE A 45 -6.98 11.14 -6.35
CA ILE A 45 -8.08 10.68 -5.50
C ILE A 45 -9.32 10.56 -6.38
N SER A 46 -9.95 9.39 -6.38
CA SER A 46 -11.15 9.12 -7.17
C SER A 46 -12.41 9.72 -6.52
N ALA A 47 -13.47 9.90 -7.30
CA ALA A 47 -14.78 10.33 -6.80
C ALA A 47 -15.38 9.36 -5.77
N SER A 48 -15.01 8.07 -5.81
CA SER A 48 -15.38 7.08 -4.78
C SER A 48 -14.69 7.28 -3.43
N GLU A 49 -13.73 8.22 -3.35
CA GLU A 49 -12.91 8.46 -2.16
C GLU A 49 -12.93 9.93 -1.72
N THR A 50 -13.97 10.68 -2.10
CA THR A 50 -14.10 12.13 -1.86
C THR A 50 -13.89 12.55 -0.41
N ILE A 51 -14.27 11.73 0.58
CA ILE A 51 -13.99 11.98 2.01
C ILE A 51 -12.49 12.26 2.29
N ARG A 52 -11.58 11.76 1.44
CA ARG A 52 -10.14 11.96 1.57
C ARG A 52 -9.68 13.36 1.14
N THR A 53 -10.53 14.17 0.53
CA THR A 53 -10.21 15.56 0.13
C THR A 53 -10.48 16.58 1.24
N GLU A 54 -11.25 16.21 2.26
CA GLU A 54 -11.66 17.12 3.35
C GLU A 54 -10.51 17.52 4.29
N ARG A 55 -9.38 16.79 4.25
CA ARG A 55 -8.25 16.97 5.17
C ARG A 55 -7.08 17.68 4.51
N ASN A 56 -7.27 18.96 4.17
CA ASN A 56 -6.24 19.80 3.55
C ASN A 56 -5.84 20.94 4.48
N ALA A 57 -4.73 20.77 5.21
CA ALA A 57 -4.23 21.75 6.18
C ALA A 57 -2.78 22.20 5.91
N ASP A 58 -2.18 21.80 4.78
CA ASP A 58 -0.73 21.96 4.54
C ASP A 58 -0.34 23.11 3.60
N GLY A 59 -1.24 24.08 3.37
CA GLY A 59 -0.91 25.37 2.74
C GLY A 59 -0.54 25.34 1.25
N HIS A 60 -0.53 24.16 0.61
CA HIS A 60 -0.37 24.00 -0.82
C HIS A 60 -1.74 23.85 -1.51
N TYR A 61 -1.90 24.42 -2.70
CA TYR A 61 -3.10 24.23 -3.50
C TYR A 61 -3.14 22.78 -4.00
N ARG A 62 -4.15 22.02 -3.59
CA ARG A 62 -4.38 20.63 -4.03
C ARG A 62 -5.57 20.62 -4.98
N SER A 63 -5.39 20.00 -6.15
CA SER A 63 -6.46 19.76 -7.13
C SER A 63 -6.77 18.28 -7.18
N TYR A 64 -8.05 17.96 -7.39
CA TYR A 64 -8.57 16.60 -7.44
C TYR A 64 -9.37 16.37 -8.74
N PRO A 65 -8.71 16.36 -9.91
CA PRO A 65 -9.42 16.31 -11.19
C PRO A 65 -10.35 15.10 -11.31
N LEU A 66 -9.97 13.94 -10.77
CA LEU A 66 -10.79 12.73 -10.84
C LEU A 66 -12.04 12.80 -9.95
N VAL A 67 -12.03 13.63 -8.89
CA VAL A 67 -13.24 13.96 -8.13
C VAL A 67 -14.07 14.95 -8.91
N GLU A 68 -13.46 16.01 -9.45
CA GLU A 68 -14.11 17.06 -10.25
C GLU A 68 -14.79 16.48 -11.50
N TRP A 69 -14.21 15.45 -12.12
CA TRP A 69 -14.74 14.75 -13.29
C TRP A 69 -15.70 13.61 -12.94
N GLY A 70 -15.94 13.35 -11.65
CA GLY A 70 -16.83 12.27 -11.20
C GLY A 70 -16.31 10.86 -11.52
N MET A 71 -15.00 10.68 -11.71
CA MET A 71 -14.41 9.39 -12.10
C MET A 71 -14.17 8.49 -10.88
N THR A 72 -14.78 7.30 -10.88
CA THR A 72 -14.53 6.28 -9.86
C THR A 72 -13.19 5.59 -10.08
N GLY A 73 -12.72 4.84 -9.07
CA GLY A 73 -11.53 3.99 -9.23
C GLY A 73 -11.61 3.02 -10.41
N ALA A 74 -12.81 2.47 -10.67
CA ALA A 74 -13.03 1.56 -11.80
C ALA A 74 -12.97 2.29 -13.15
N ASP A 75 -13.51 3.51 -13.23
CA ASP A 75 -13.41 4.33 -14.44
C ASP A 75 -11.98 4.71 -14.76
N ASN A 76 -11.20 5.07 -13.74
CA ASN A 76 -9.78 5.40 -13.89
C ASN A 76 -9.00 4.19 -14.44
N LEU A 77 -9.21 3.01 -13.87
CA LEU A 77 -8.50 1.81 -14.30
C LEU A 77 -8.89 1.39 -15.72
N ARG A 78 -10.18 1.48 -16.07
CA ARG A 78 -10.68 1.24 -17.43
C ARG A 78 -10.05 2.21 -18.42
N TYR A 79 -10.09 3.51 -18.12
CA TYR A 79 -9.50 4.56 -18.96
C TYR A 79 -8.02 4.26 -19.25
N CYS A 80 -7.25 3.89 -18.23
CA CYS A 80 -5.84 3.54 -18.42
C CYS A 80 -5.64 2.29 -19.29
N ARG A 81 -6.46 1.24 -19.10
CA ARG A 81 -6.39 0.03 -19.93
C ARG A 81 -6.73 0.32 -21.40
N ASP A 82 -7.73 1.15 -21.65
CA ASP A 82 -8.10 1.59 -23.01
C ASP A 82 -6.98 2.37 -23.70
N LYS A 83 -6.04 2.93 -22.92
CA LYS A 83 -4.83 3.62 -23.40
C LYS A 83 -3.59 2.71 -23.45
N GLY A 84 -3.73 1.42 -23.17
CA GLY A 84 -2.63 0.45 -23.22
C GLY A 84 -1.79 0.36 -21.95
N PHE A 85 -2.24 0.92 -20.82
CA PHE A 85 -1.56 0.75 -19.54
C PHE A 85 -2.09 -0.46 -18.78
N ASP A 86 -1.22 -1.41 -18.44
CA ASP A 86 -1.57 -2.66 -17.74
C ASP A 86 -0.78 -2.89 -16.43
N TRP A 87 0.27 -2.11 -16.19
CA TRP A 87 1.19 -2.25 -15.05
C TRP A 87 1.72 -3.67 -14.87
N GLY A 88 1.92 -4.40 -15.97
CA GLY A 88 2.34 -5.80 -15.92
C GLY A 88 1.36 -6.72 -15.16
N GLY A 89 0.07 -6.40 -15.21
CA GLY A 89 -1.00 -7.19 -14.56
C GLY A 89 -1.16 -6.91 -13.05
N LEU A 90 -0.47 -5.91 -12.49
CA LEU A 90 -0.52 -5.66 -11.04
C LEU A 90 -1.94 -5.39 -10.53
N TYR A 91 -2.76 -4.69 -11.32
CA TYR A 91 -4.17 -4.41 -10.99
C TYR A 91 -5.13 -5.57 -11.29
N ASP A 92 -4.63 -6.69 -11.80
CA ASP A 92 -5.40 -7.94 -11.92
C ASP A 92 -5.31 -8.76 -10.62
N ASP A 93 -4.26 -8.52 -9.82
CA ASP A 93 -3.97 -9.23 -8.58
C ASP A 93 -4.33 -8.46 -7.32
N PHE A 94 -4.23 -7.12 -7.37
CA PHE A 94 -4.39 -6.25 -6.23
C PHE A 94 -5.47 -5.20 -6.47
N GLU A 95 -6.32 -4.96 -5.47
CA GLU A 95 -7.29 -3.85 -5.52
C GLU A 95 -6.54 -2.50 -5.58
N ARG A 96 -5.44 -2.40 -4.82
CA ARG A 96 -4.58 -1.21 -4.77
C ARG A 96 -3.12 -1.61 -4.74
N ALA A 97 -2.43 -1.34 -5.85
CA ALA A 97 -0.98 -1.45 -5.95
C ALA A 97 -0.28 -0.72 -4.80
N SER A 98 0.29 -1.49 -3.87
CA SER A 98 0.88 -1.00 -2.63
C SER A 98 2.21 -1.71 -2.36
N CYS A 99 2.97 -1.26 -1.35
CA CYS A 99 4.21 -1.94 -1.00
C CYS A 99 3.94 -3.32 -0.38
N PHE A 100 4.63 -4.36 -0.87
CA PHE A 100 4.47 -5.74 -0.41
C PHE A 100 4.78 -5.94 1.08
N VAL A 101 5.58 -5.04 1.67
CA VAL A 101 5.92 -5.02 3.11
C VAL A 101 4.88 -4.28 3.97
N CYS A 102 3.76 -3.85 3.41
CA CYS A 102 2.76 -3.09 4.15
C CYS A 102 1.87 -4.02 5.00
N PRO A 103 1.86 -3.85 6.32
CA PRO A 103 1.01 -4.67 7.19
C PRO A 103 -0.48 -4.30 7.13
N LEU A 104 -0.78 -3.15 6.51
CA LEU A 104 -2.14 -2.64 6.30
C LEU A 104 -2.79 -3.21 5.04
N GLN A 105 -2.09 -4.07 4.27
CA GLN A 105 -2.68 -4.80 3.15
C GLN A 105 -3.90 -5.60 3.60
N SER A 106 -4.88 -5.71 2.72
CA SER A 106 -6.04 -6.57 2.93
C SER A 106 -5.61 -8.04 2.98
N LEU A 107 -6.48 -8.91 3.50
CA LEU A 107 -6.20 -10.36 3.48
C LEU A 107 -6.23 -10.93 2.05
N SER A 108 -7.02 -10.35 1.14
CA SER A 108 -7.02 -10.70 -0.27
C SER A 108 -5.68 -10.36 -0.94
N ASP A 109 -5.16 -9.15 -0.72
CA ASP A 109 -3.86 -8.74 -1.27
C ASP A 109 -2.72 -9.60 -0.70
N LEU A 110 -2.76 -9.89 0.61
CA LEU A 110 -1.76 -10.78 1.23
C LEU A 110 -1.84 -12.21 0.68
N ARG A 111 -3.04 -12.68 0.32
CA ARG A 111 -3.22 -13.97 -0.36
C ARG A 111 -2.61 -13.94 -1.76
N ALA A 112 -2.92 -12.92 -2.56
CA ALA A 112 -2.31 -12.72 -3.87
C ALA A 112 -0.78 -12.67 -3.77
N LEU A 113 -0.23 -11.88 -2.84
CA LEU A 113 1.20 -11.79 -2.56
C LEU A 113 1.81 -13.17 -2.25
N TYR A 114 1.17 -13.94 -1.35
CA TYR A 114 1.65 -15.27 -0.98
C TYR A 114 1.65 -16.25 -2.13
N THR A 115 0.58 -16.27 -2.94
CA THR A 115 0.39 -17.29 -3.98
C THR A 115 1.07 -16.96 -5.30
N LYS A 116 1.12 -15.69 -5.68
CA LYS A 116 1.59 -15.25 -7.00
C LYS A 116 2.99 -14.64 -6.97
N TYR A 117 3.45 -14.19 -5.80
CA TYR A 117 4.72 -13.48 -5.64
C TYR A 117 5.59 -14.11 -4.53
N PRO A 118 5.95 -15.40 -4.64
CA PRO A 118 6.65 -16.14 -3.58
C PRO A 118 8.01 -15.52 -3.20
N ASP A 119 8.72 -14.91 -4.15
CA ASP A 119 10.00 -14.25 -3.88
C ASP A 119 9.83 -13.02 -2.97
N LEU A 120 8.78 -12.22 -3.22
CA LEU A 120 8.45 -11.07 -2.38
C LEU A 120 7.97 -11.52 -0.99
N TRP A 121 7.21 -12.62 -0.92
CA TRP A 121 6.83 -13.23 0.36
C TRP A 121 8.07 -13.71 1.14
N SER A 122 9.01 -14.38 0.48
CA SER A 122 10.27 -14.81 1.08
C SER A 122 11.06 -13.61 1.62
N LYS A 123 11.15 -12.53 0.83
CA LYS A 123 11.78 -11.29 1.27
C LYS A 123 11.08 -10.68 2.48
N LEU A 124 9.74 -10.72 2.52
CA LEU A 124 8.97 -10.27 3.67
C LEU A 124 9.31 -11.07 4.93
N LYS A 125 9.47 -12.40 4.84
CA LYS A 125 9.92 -13.23 5.97
C LYS A 125 11.29 -12.82 6.49
N GLU A 126 12.23 -12.56 5.59
CA GLU A 126 13.57 -12.10 5.98
C GLU A 126 13.56 -10.73 6.67
N LEU A 127 12.62 -9.87 6.32
CA LEU A 127 12.43 -8.57 6.99
C LEU A 127 11.73 -8.73 8.34
N ASP A 128 10.74 -9.63 8.45
CA ASP A 128 10.01 -9.91 9.69
C ASP A 128 10.93 -10.51 10.77
N LYS A 129 11.86 -11.40 10.38
CA LYS A 129 12.91 -11.92 11.29
C LYS A 129 13.77 -10.81 11.93
N LYS A 130 13.90 -9.67 11.26
CA LYS A 130 14.68 -8.50 11.72
C LYS A 130 13.81 -7.48 12.47
N SER A 131 12.51 -7.69 12.53
CA SER A 131 11.56 -6.78 13.17
C SER A 131 11.27 -7.22 14.60
N TYR A 132 11.42 -6.29 15.55
CA TYR A 132 10.95 -6.46 16.93
C TYR A 132 9.44 -6.24 17.07
N ARG A 133 8.74 -5.92 15.98
CA ARG A 133 7.29 -5.68 15.92
C ARG A 133 6.64 -6.72 15.05
N ARG A 134 5.45 -7.16 15.44
CA ARG A 134 4.60 -8.03 14.63
C ARG A 134 4.27 -7.37 13.29
N PHE A 135 4.23 -8.15 12.22
CA PHE A 135 3.77 -7.70 10.92
C PHE A 135 2.32 -7.18 11.01
N LYS A 136 1.34 -8.01 11.35
CA LYS A 136 -0.08 -7.61 11.38
C LYS A 136 -0.60 -7.53 12.82
N ASP A 137 -1.61 -6.70 13.05
CA ASP A 137 -2.13 -6.45 14.41
C ASP A 137 -2.59 -7.74 15.12
N LYS A 138 -3.33 -8.60 14.39
CA LYS A 138 -3.89 -9.85 14.91
C LYS A 138 -3.04 -11.10 14.66
N TYR A 139 -1.97 -10.99 13.87
CA TYR A 139 -1.20 -12.16 13.42
C TYR A 139 0.29 -11.84 13.33
N THR A 140 1.13 -12.76 13.81
CA THR A 140 2.52 -12.83 13.35
C THR A 140 2.54 -13.22 11.87
N LEU A 141 3.65 -12.96 11.18
CA LEU A 141 3.77 -13.39 9.77
C LEU A 141 3.68 -14.91 9.64
N ALA A 142 4.25 -15.67 10.57
CA ALA A 142 4.17 -17.12 10.60
C ALA A 142 2.72 -17.64 10.78
N GLN A 143 1.93 -17.03 11.68
CA GLN A 143 0.52 -17.36 11.85
C GLN A 143 -0.30 -17.04 10.59
N LEU A 144 0.03 -15.94 9.92
CA LEU A 144 -0.60 -15.55 8.66
C LEU A 144 -0.25 -16.55 7.56
N GLU A 145 1.01 -16.96 7.43
CA GLU A 145 1.46 -17.95 6.46
C GLU A 145 0.74 -19.30 6.64
N GLN A 146 0.68 -19.81 7.87
CA GLN A 146 -0.06 -21.04 8.18
C GLN A 146 -1.54 -20.93 7.81
N ARG A 147 -2.16 -19.77 8.04
CA ARG A 147 -3.54 -19.52 7.63
C ARG A 147 -3.68 -19.55 6.11
N LEU A 148 -2.82 -18.83 5.40
CA LEU A 148 -2.87 -18.75 3.93
C LEU A 148 -2.62 -20.11 3.28
N GLU A 149 -1.72 -20.92 3.85
CA GLU A 149 -1.47 -22.27 3.35
C GLU A 149 -2.68 -23.19 3.57
N ARG A 150 -3.34 -23.14 4.74
CA ARG A 150 -4.62 -23.84 4.95
C ARG A 150 -5.70 -23.40 3.95
N GLU A 151 -5.83 -22.09 3.71
CA GLU A 151 -6.78 -21.57 2.72
C GLU A 151 -6.47 -22.05 1.30
N ARG A 152 -5.19 -22.14 0.93
CA ARG A 152 -4.72 -22.65 -0.37
C ARG A 152 -5.06 -24.13 -0.54
N HIS A 153 -4.80 -24.96 0.47
CA HIS A 153 -5.14 -26.38 0.43
C HIS A 153 -6.64 -26.62 0.33
N MET A 154 -7.47 -25.88 1.09
CA MET A 154 -8.92 -26.01 1.00
C MET A 154 -9.43 -25.64 -0.40
N LYS A 155 -8.97 -24.54 -0.99
CA LYS A 155 -9.36 -24.18 -2.37
C LYS A 155 -8.89 -25.20 -3.41
N GLY A 156 -7.71 -25.79 -3.23
CA GLY A 156 -7.23 -26.88 -4.09
C GLY A 156 -8.06 -28.17 -3.97
N PHE A 157 -8.72 -28.38 -2.84
CA PHE A 157 -9.62 -29.53 -2.61
C PHE A 157 -10.95 -29.39 -3.35
N PHE A 158 -11.55 -28.19 -3.37
CA PHE A 158 -12.85 -27.95 -4.02
C PHE A 158 -12.80 -27.83 -5.56
N ILE A 159 -11.61 -27.83 -6.17
CA ILE A 159 -11.44 -27.79 -7.64
C ILE A 159 -11.21 -29.21 -8.21
N LYS A 160 -11.03 -30.23 -7.35
CA LYS A 160 -10.73 -31.63 -7.75
C LYS A 160 -11.92 -32.59 -7.68
N THR A 161 -13.15 -32.09 -7.57
CA THR A 161 -14.41 -32.85 -7.68
C THR A 161 -15.20 -32.35 -8.86
#